data_AF-A0A3C2E7P7-F1
#
_entry.id   AF-A0A3C2E7P7-F1
#
_cell.length_a   1.000
_cell.length_b   1.000
_cell.length_c   1.000
_cell.angle_alpha   90.00
_cell.angle_beta   90.00
_cell.angle_gamma   90.00
#
_symmetry.space_group_name_H-M   'P 1'
#
loop_
_entity.id
_entity.type
_entity.pdbx_description
1 polymer ?
#
loop_
_entity_poly.entity_id
_entity_poly.type
_entity_poly.pdbx_seq_one_letter_code
_entity_poly.pdbx_strand_id
1 'polypeptide(L)'
;RPLWEYLDIAASERRVSDGRNALRENHVTFGAIEDGLGVPREIVAAIWGLESSYGAITGNHDVVQSLATLAWEGRRRTWAEAQLIAVARMLDNGYAFREELTGSWAGAMGQTQFIPETYLARAIDFDGDGRRNIWTDYGDALASTANLLSQAGWTADVPPAVEVVVPDDFDLS
;
A
#
# COMPACT_ATOMS: atom_id res chain seq x y z
N ARG A 1 -5.49 14.76 -17.41
CA ARG A 1 -4.16 15.36 -17.12
C ARG A 1 -3.15 14.58 -17.92
N PRO A 2 -2.13 15.24 -18.48
CA PRO A 2 -1.08 14.54 -19.17
C PRO A 2 -0.19 13.73 -18.21
N LEU A 3 0.53 12.74 -18.74
CA LEU A 3 1.37 11.84 -17.94
C LEU A 3 2.49 12.61 -17.21
N TRP A 4 3.13 13.58 -17.87
CA TRP A 4 4.28 14.32 -17.31
C TRP A 4 3.91 15.11 -16.04
N GLU A 5 2.73 15.74 -16.00
CA GLU A 5 2.27 16.44 -14.78
C GLU A 5 2.07 15.48 -13.59
N TYR A 6 1.64 14.24 -13.86
CA TYR A 6 1.55 13.22 -12.83
C TYR A 6 2.94 12.77 -12.38
N LEU A 7 3.86 12.55 -13.31
CA LEU A 7 5.24 12.14 -13.01
C LEU A 7 6.02 13.19 -12.22
N ASP A 8 5.83 14.48 -12.51
CA ASP A 8 6.45 15.57 -11.74
C ASP A 8 6.05 15.55 -10.26
N ILE A 9 4.82 15.12 -9.96
CA ILE A 9 4.34 14.92 -8.60
C ILE A 9 4.84 13.57 -8.06
N ALA A 10 4.69 12.50 -8.83
CA ALA A 10 5.01 11.11 -8.46
C ALA A 10 6.51 10.93 -8.11
N ALA A 11 7.39 11.57 -8.87
CA ALA A 11 8.85 11.49 -8.75
C ALA A 11 9.50 12.83 -8.39
N SER A 12 8.78 13.71 -7.68
CA SER A 12 9.33 14.99 -7.20
C SER A 12 10.62 14.82 -6.40
N GLU A 13 11.53 15.80 -6.47
CA GLU A 13 12.80 15.78 -5.72
C GLU A 13 12.60 15.56 -4.22
N ARG A 14 11.53 16.16 -3.67
CA ARG A 14 11.16 15.97 -2.27
C ARG A 14 10.85 14.51 -1.96
N ARG A 15 9.99 13.86 -2.74
CA ARG A 15 9.65 12.44 -2.50
C ARG A 15 10.88 11.55 -2.66
N VAL A 16 11.73 11.81 -3.65
CA VAL A 16 12.99 11.06 -3.83
C VAL A 16 13.91 11.22 -2.61
N SER A 17 14.05 12.44 -2.09
CA SER A 17 14.83 12.71 -0.88
C SER A 17 14.25 12.00 0.35
N ASP A 18 12.94 12.11 0.56
CA ASP A 18 12.24 11.49 1.69
C ASP A 18 12.34 9.95 1.62
N GLY A 19 12.22 9.36 0.42
CA GLY A 19 12.41 7.92 0.22
C GLY A 19 13.82 7.43 0.53
N ARG A 20 14.85 8.20 0.16
CA ARG A 20 16.24 7.90 0.56
C ARG A 20 16.43 7.97 2.08
N ASN A 21 15.73 8.88 2.75
CA ASN A 21 15.74 8.95 4.21
C ASN A 21 15.05 7.75 4.84
N ALA A 22 13.84 7.43 4.39
CA ALA A 22 13.07 6.29 4.86
C ALA A 22 13.85 4.96 4.75
N LEU A 23 14.50 4.72 3.60
CA LEU A 23 15.35 3.55 3.39
C LEU A 23 16.54 3.49 4.36
N ARG A 24 17.15 4.63 4.67
CA ARG A 24 18.30 4.70 5.59
C ARG A 24 17.88 4.46 7.04
N GLU A 25 16.80 5.11 7.47
CA GLU A 25 16.28 5.03 8.83
C GLU A 25 15.78 3.62 9.16
N ASN A 26 15.16 2.94 8.19
CA ASN A 26 14.56 1.62 8.36
C ASN A 26 15.37 0.51 7.68
N HIS A 27 16.67 0.69 7.47
CA HIS A 27 17.50 -0.20 6.64
C HIS A 27 17.49 -1.67 7.10
N VAL A 28 17.43 -1.93 8.42
CA VAL A 28 17.34 -3.28 8.97
C VAL A 28 16.02 -3.94 8.59
N THR A 29 14.91 -3.23 8.82
CA THR A 29 13.56 -3.68 8.49
C THR A 29 13.41 -3.96 6.99
N PHE A 30 13.83 -3.03 6.15
CA PHE A 30 13.82 -3.21 4.70
C PHE A 30 14.67 -4.41 4.24
N GLY A 31 15.86 -4.60 4.83
CA GLY A 31 16.71 -5.74 4.51
C GLY A 31 16.04 -7.08 4.84
N ALA A 32 15.48 -7.20 6.04
CA ALA A 32 14.77 -8.42 6.45
C ALA A 32 13.53 -8.71 5.58
N ILE A 33 12.78 -7.68 5.19
CA ILE A 33 11.62 -7.79 4.30
C ILE A 33 12.05 -8.23 2.90
N GLU A 34 13.08 -7.59 2.34
CA GLU A 34 13.61 -7.93 1.02
C GLU A 34 14.12 -9.37 0.97
N ASP A 35 14.91 -9.79 1.98
CA ASP A 35 15.42 -11.15 2.10
C ASP A 35 14.30 -12.19 2.23
N GLY A 36 13.23 -11.85 2.95
CA GLY A 36 12.11 -12.78 3.22
C GLY A 36 11.08 -12.87 2.09
N LEU A 37 10.83 -11.78 1.36
CA LEU A 37 9.73 -11.69 0.39
C LEU A 37 10.20 -11.51 -1.06
N GLY A 38 11.49 -11.27 -1.29
CA GLY A 38 12.10 -11.19 -2.62
C GLY A 38 11.74 -9.91 -3.40
N VAL A 39 11.19 -8.90 -2.72
CA VAL A 39 10.81 -7.63 -3.32
C VAL A 39 11.85 -6.57 -2.96
N PRO A 40 12.48 -5.90 -3.94
CA PRO A 40 13.51 -4.90 -3.66
C PRO A 40 13.02 -3.78 -2.75
N ARG A 41 13.86 -3.39 -1.79
CA ARG A 41 13.50 -2.36 -0.79
C ARG A 41 13.08 -1.03 -1.43
N GLU A 42 13.70 -0.65 -2.56
CA GLU A 42 13.40 0.58 -3.27
C GLU A 42 12.00 0.57 -3.86
N ILE A 43 11.50 -0.60 -4.30
CA ILE A 43 10.14 -0.77 -4.82
C ILE A 43 9.13 -0.61 -3.68
N VAL A 44 9.38 -1.26 -2.54
CA VAL A 44 8.53 -1.13 -1.35
C VAL A 44 8.50 0.32 -0.85
N ALA A 45 9.66 0.98 -0.79
CA ALA A 45 9.76 2.38 -0.39
C ALA A 45 9.06 3.33 -1.39
N ALA A 46 9.15 3.06 -2.70
CA ALA A 46 8.46 3.85 -3.71
C ALA A 46 6.93 3.77 -3.55
N ILE A 47 6.38 2.57 -3.30
CA ILE A 47 4.95 2.39 -3.01
C ILE A 47 4.56 3.13 -1.74
N TRP A 48 5.31 2.96 -0.65
CA TRP A 48 5.02 3.64 0.62
C TRP A 48 4.99 5.17 0.48
N GLY A 49 5.92 5.72 -0.31
CA GLY A 49 5.96 7.15 -0.63
C GLY A 49 4.80 7.65 -1.48
N LEU A 50 4.32 6.83 -2.42
CA LEU A 50 3.16 7.16 -3.27
C LEU A 50 1.84 7.05 -2.52
N GLU A 51 1.67 6.01 -1.69
CA GLU A 51 0.40 5.73 -1.02
C GLU A 51 0.15 6.64 0.17
N SER A 52 1.18 6.94 0.97
CA SER A 52 0.99 7.68 2.22
C SER A 52 2.06 8.71 2.54
N SER A 53 2.94 9.04 1.59
CA SER A 53 4.08 9.92 1.85
C SER A 53 4.88 9.44 3.06
N TYR A 54 5.19 8.14 3.08
CA TYR A 54 5.93 7.48 4.15
C TYR A 54 5.19 7.54 5.50
N GLY A 55 3.87 7.31 5.47
CA GLY A 55 3.00 7.31 6.66
C GLY A 55 2.55 8.70 7.13
N ALA A 56 3.01 9.78 6.52
CA ALA A 56 2.59 11.14 6.90
C ALA A 56 1.14 11.46 6.51
N ILE A 57 0.61 10.81 5.48
CA ILE A 57 -0.74 11.05 4.94
C ILE A 57 -1.44 9.70 4.71
N THR A 58 -2.05 9.16 5.76
CA THR A 58 -2.82 7.89 5.68
C THR A 58 -4.32 8.10 5.46
N GLY A 59 -4.78 9.34 5.52
CA GLY A 59 -6.19 9.71 5.60
C GLY A 59 -6.71 9.75 7.03
N ASN A 60 -7.80 10.50 7.24
CA ASN A 60 -8.41 10.75 8.55
C ASN A 60 -9.91 10.44 8.57
N HIS A 61 -10.43 9.79 7.52
CA HIS A 61 -11.80 9.32 7.51
C HIS A 61 -11.93 8.04 8.32
N ASP A 62 -13.04 7.92 9.05
CA ASP A 62 -13.42 6.68 9.69
C ASP A 62 -13.82 5.65 8.63
N VAL A 63 -13.06 4.55 8.53
CA VAL A 63 -13.22 3.57 7.45
C VAL A 63 -14.57 2.84 7.55
N VAL A 64 -15.04 2.56 8.76
CA VAL A 64 -16.34 1.92 8.97
C VAL A 64 -17.46 2.85 8.49
N GLN A 65 -17.40 4.12 8.88
CA GLN A 65 -18.38 5.12 8.45
C GLN A 65 -18.34 5.31 6.93
N SER A 66 -17.14 5.47 6.35
CA SER A 66 -16.95 5.62 4.90
C SER A 66 -17.57 4.46 4.12
N LEU A 67 -17.26 3.23 4.51
CA LEU A 67 -17.80 2.05 3.83
C LEU A 67 -19.31 1.87 4.08
N ALA A 68 -19.81 2.22 5.27
CA ALA A 68 -21.26 2.21 5.56
C ALA A 68 -22.02 3.21 4.67
N THR A 69 -21.50 4.42 4.48
CA THR A 69 -22.08 5.40 3.55
C THR A 69 -22.08 4.85 2.12
N LEU A 70 -20.99 4.23 1.68
CA LEU A 70 -20.89 3.64 0.34
C LEU A 70 -21.81 2.42 0.15
N ALA A 71 -22.03 1.61 1.19
CA ALA A 71 -22.96 0.49 1.19
C ALA A 71 -24.43 0.96 1.16
N TRP A 72 -24.72 2.08 1.83
CA TRP A 72 -26.07 2.65 1.90
C TRP A 72 -26.52 3.29 0.58
N GLU A 73 -25.72 4.21 0.03
CA GLU A 73 -26.13 5.04 -1.12
C GLU A 73 -25.07 5.16 -2.23
N GLY A 74 -23.94 4.45 -2.10
CA GLY A 74 -22.88 4.48 -3.11
C GLY A 74 -23.25 3.75 -4.40
N ARG A 75 -22.46 3.98 -5.46
CA ARG A 75 -22.65 3.29 -6.76
C ARG A 75 -22.21 1.82 -6.75
N ARG A 76 -21.38 1.42 -5.78
CA ARG A 76 -20.79 0.07 -5.65
C ARG A 76 -21.18 -0.58 -4.32
N ARG A 77 -22.48 -0.61 -4.00
CA ARG A 77 -23.02 -1.03 -2.70
C ARG A 77 -22.55 -2.42 -2.27
N THR A 78 -22.73 -3.43 -3.11
CA THR A 78 -22.32 -4.82 -2.82
C THR A 78 -20.83 -4.96 -2.54
N TRP A 79 -19.99 -4.18 -3.23
CA TRP A 79 -18.55 -4.17 -2.95
C TRP A 79 -18.27 -3.55 -1.57
N ALA A 80 -18.93 -2.44 -1.22
CA ALA A 80 -18.75 -1.80 0.08
C ALA A 80 -19.27 -2.67 1.23
N GLU A 81 -20.37 -3.40 1.04
CA GLU A 81 -20.88 -4.41 1.97
C GLU A 81 -19.85 -5.52 2.22
N ALA A 82 -19.20 -6.02 1.16
CA ALA A 82 -18.12 -7.01 1.29
C ALA A 82 -16.91 -6.45 2.08
N GLN A 83 -16.52 -5.20 1.83
CA GLN A 83 -15.46 -4.55 2.60
C GLN A 83 -15.84 -4.36 4.08
N LEU A 84 -17.09 -4.04 4.41
CA LEU A 84 -17.56 -3.96 5.81
C LEU A 84 -17.51 -5.32 6.50
N ILE A 85 -17.90 -6.39 5.81
CA ILE A 85 -17.78 -7.76 6.34
C ILE A 85 -16.30 -8.09 6.59
N ALA A 86 -15.41 -7.70 5.67
CA ALA A 86 -13.98 -7.86 5.87
C ALA A 86 -13.47 -7.07 7.10
N VAL A 87 -13.92 -5.83 7.30
CA VAL A 87 -13.60 -5.07 8.54
C VAL A 87 -14.07 -5.81 9.79
N ALA A 88 -15.30 -6.34 9.79
CA ALA A 88 -15.81 -7.11 10.93
C ALA A 88 -14.92 -8.33 11.23
N ARG A 89 -14.44 -9.03 10.19
CA ARG A 89 -13.49 -10.15 10.34
C ARG A 89 -12.12 -9.70 10.84
N MET A 90 -11.64 -8.52 10.45
CA MET A 90 -10.37 -7.99 10.96
C MET A 90 -10.44 -7.78 12.48
N LEU A 91 -11.54 -7.19 12.95
CA LEU A 91 -11.79 -6.94 14.37
C LEU A 91 -12.00 -8.25 15.15
N ASP A 92 -12.79 -9.19 14.60
CA ASP A 92 -13.08 -10.49 15.23
C ASP A 92 -11.83 -11.36 15.40
N ASN A 93 -10.91 -11.33 14.43
CA ASN A 93 -9.61 -12.01 14.54
C ASN A 93 -8.62 -11.32 15.48
N GLY A 94 -8.91 -10.10 15.96
CA GLY A 94 -7.99 -9.32 16.79
C GLY A 94 -6.78 -8.73 16.03
N TYR A 95 -6.81 -8.71 14.69
CA TYR A 95 -5.69 -8.17 13.90
C TYR A 95 -5.60 -6.65 13.93
N ALA A 96 -6.73 -5.98 14.17
CA ALA A 96 -6.85 -4.52 14.29
C ALA A 96 -7.93 -4.16 15.32
N PHE A 97 -7.87 -2.94 15.83
CA PHE A 97 -8.89 -2.39 16.74
C PHE A 97 -9.69 -1.26 16.09
N ARG A 98 -10.90 -1.03 16.61
CA ARG A 98 -11.87 -0.09 16.03
C ARG A 98 -11.32 1.34 15.95
N GLU A 99 -10.53 1.74 16.94
CA GLU A 99 -9.94 3.07 17.08
C GLU A 99 -8.87 3.35 16.03
N GLU A 100 -8.33 2.30 15.41
CA GLU A 100 -7.25 2.39 14.43
C GLU A 100 -7.78 2.60 13.02
N LEU A 101 -9.03 2.20 12.75
CA LEU A 101 -9.64 2.09 11.42
C LEU A 101 -9.89 3.44 10.74
N THR A 102 -8.78 4.10 10.41
CA THR A 102 -8.69 5.36 9.69
C THR A 102 -8.13 5.14 8.30
N GLY A 103 -8.50 6.01 7.37
CA GLY A 103 -8.15 5.84 5.97
C GLY A 103 -8.68 6.93 5.06
N SER A 104 -8.68 6.61 3.76
CA SER A 104 -9.30 7.42 2.74
C SER A 104 -10.83 7.36 2.83
N TRP A 105 -11.50 8.33 2.20
CA TRP A 105 -12.96 8.36 2.11
C TRP A 105 -13.56 7.10 1.46
N ALA A 106 -12.76 6.37 0.67
CA ALA A 106 -13.17 5.16 -0.05
C ALA A 106 -12.87 3.86 0.73
N GLY A 107 -12.31 3.96 1.94
CA GLY A 107 -12.00 2.81 2.79
C GLY A 107 -10.63 2.16 2.54
N ALA A 108 -9.71 2.85 1.85
CA ALA A 108 -8.30 2.45 1.81
C ALA A 108 -7.64 2.83 3.15
N MET A 109 -6.92 1.91 3.78
CA MET A 109 -6.55 2.01 5.20
C MET A 109 -5.06 2.23 5.41
N GLY A 110 -4.72 3.01 6.43
CA GLY A 110 -3.36 3.11 6.96
C GLY A 110 -2.31 3.56 5.94
N GLN A 111 -1.08 3.12 6.15
CA GLN A 111 0.08 3.53 5.35
C GLN A 111 0.14 2.83 4.00
N THR A 112 -0.47 1.64 3.89
CA THR A 112 -0.48 0.82 2.67
C THR A 112 -1.63 1.16 1.73
N GLN A 113 -2.63 1.92 2.22
CA GLN A 113 -3.89 2.18 1.51
C GLN A 113 -4.60 0.87 1.07
N PHE A 114 -4.43 -0.21 1.82
CA PHE A 114 -5.14 -1.45 1.55
C PHE A 114 -6.63 -1.29 1.83
N ILE A 115 -7.46 -1.82 0.93
CA ILE A 115 -8.86 -2.08 1.25
C ILE A 115 -8.96 -3.29 2.20
N PRO A 116 -10.05 -3.41 3.00
CA PRO A 116 -10.20 -4.46 4.01
C PRO A 116 -9.98 -5.90 3.53
N GLU A 117 -10.46 -6.26 2.34
CA GLU A 117 -10.22 -7.61 1.80
C GLU A 117 -8.73 -7.84 1.48
N THR A 118 -8.04 -6.85 0.93
CA THR A 118 -6.59 -6.91 0.68
C THR A 118 -5.84 -7.04 2.00
N TYR A 119 -6.24 -6.30 3.03
CA TYR A 119 -5.67 -6.42 4.36
C TYR A 119 -5.77 -7.86 4.90
N LEU A 120 -6.97 -8.47 4.86
CA LEU A 120 -7.13 -9.84 5.34
C LEU A 120 -6.25 -10.84 4.57
N ALA A 121 -6.11 -10.63 3.26
CA ALA A 121 -5.36 -11.53 2.38
C ALA A 121 -3.84 -11.34 2.43
N ARG A 122 -3.37 -10.12 2.72
CA ARG A 122 -1.97 -9.71 2.46
C ARG A 122 -1.27 -9.07 3.65
N ALA A 123 -1.98 -8.59 4.65
CA ALA A 123 -1.32 -7.96 5.80
C ALA A 123 -0.49 -8.99 6.57
N ILE A 124 0.72 -8.60 6.95
CA ILE A 124 1.66 -9.38 7.75
C ILE A 124 1.81 -8.73 9.12
N ASP A 125 1.84 -9.58 10.15
CA ASP A 125 2.33 -9.29 11.50
C ASP A 125 3.84 -9.50 11.47
N PHE A 126 4.60 -8.42 11.32
CA PHE A 126 6.03 -8.47 11.08
C PHE A 126 6.84 -8.55 12.38
N ASP A 127 6.37 -7.88 13.44
CA ASP A 127 7.04 -7.87 14.74
C ASP A 127 6.62 -9.04 15.66
N GLY A 128 5.56 -9.76 15.30
CA GLY A 128 5.07 -10.96 15.97
C GLY A 128 4.23 -10.67 17.21
N ASP A 129 3.65 -9.47 17.33
CA ASP A 129 2.83 -9.07 18.48
C ASP A 129 1.38 -9.61 18.42
N GLY A 130 1.02 -10.30 17.34
CA GLY A 130 -0.30 -10.86 17.06
C GLY A 130 -1.21 -9.92 16.26
N ARG A 131 -0.74 -8.73 15.89
CA ARG A 131 -1.51 -7.69 15.21
C ARG A 131 -0.91 -7.43 13.83
N ARG A 132 -1.69 -6.79 12.97
CA ARG A 132 -1.20 -6.37 11.64
C ARG A 132 -1.48 -4.89 11.49
N ASN A 133 -0.74 -4.09 12.24
CA ASN A 133 -0.93 -2.68 12.43
C ASN A 133 -0.32 -1.86 11.27
N ILE A 134 -1.00 -1.87 10.13
CA ILE A 134 -0.59 -1.08 8.95
C ILE A 134 -0.76 0.43 9.11
N TRP A 135 -1.22 0.92 10.27
CA TRP A 135 -1.47 2.35 10.53
C TRP A 135 -0.26 3.01 11.16
N THR A 136 0.29 2.43 12.23
CA THR A 136 1.38 3.06 12.98
C THR A 136 2.65 2.22 13.04
N ASP A 137 2.60 0.92 12.73
CA ASP A 137 3.80 0.10 12.63
C ASP A 137 4.34 0.09 11.19
N TYR A 138 5.59 0.52 11.04
CA TYR A 138 6.25 0.56 9.73
C TYR A 138 6.65 -0.83 9.23
N GLY A 139 7.03 -1.74 10.12
CA GLY A 139 7.37 -3.11 9.76
C GLY A 139 6.19 -3.83 9.13
N ASP A 140 5.03 -3.78 9.78
CA ASP A 140 3.78 -4.36 9.29
C ASP A 140 3.36 -3.76 7.96
N ALA A 141 3.38 -2.43 7.84
CA ALA A 141 3.02 -1.76 6.60
C ALA A 141 3.93 -2.18 5.43
N LEU A 142 5.25 -2.13 5.64
CA LEU A 142 6.24 -2.45 4.60
C LEU A 142 6.21 -3.93 4.21
N ALA A 143 6.13 -4.83 5.21
CA ALA A 143 6.05 -6.27 4.97
C ALA A 143 4.75 -6.65 4.26
N SER A 144 3.64 -6.01 4.62
CA SER A 144 2.34 -6.18 3.95
C SER A 144 2.39 -5.74 2.48
N THR A 145 3.02 -4.60 2.18
CA THR A 145 3.23 -4.13 0.81
C THR A 145 4.09 -5.10 0.01
N ALA A 146 5.21 -5.56 0.56
CA ALA A 146 6.07 -6.54 -0.08
C ALA A 146 5.34 -7.88 -0.31
N ASN A 147 4.51 -8.32 0.64
CA ASN A 147 3.74 -9.55 0.51
C ASN A 147 2.68 -9.46 -0.58
N LEU A 148 2.01 -8.30 -0.72
CA LEU A 148 1.09 -8.06 -1.83
C LEU A 148 1.79 -8.28 -3.18
N LEU A 149 2.98 -7.70 -3.37
CA LEU A 149 3.74 -7.83 -4.62
C LEU A 149 4.25 -9.26 -4.85
N SER A 150 4.83 -9.87 -3.82
CA SER A 150 5.32 -11.25 -3.86
C SER A 150 4.21 -12.22 -4.28
N GLN A 151 3.03 -12.09 -3.67
CA GLN A 151 1.85 -12.89 -3.98
C GLN A 151 1.18 -12.51 -5.32
N ALA A 152 1.49 -11.34 -5.88
CA ALA A 152 1.04 -10.91 -7.20
C ALA A 152 1.97 -11.39 -8.33
N GLY A 153 3.00 -12.18 -8.02
CA GLY A 153 3.91 -12.76 -9.01
C GLY A 153 5.14 -11.90 -9.29
N TRP A 154 5.54 -11.04 -8.36
CA TRP A 154 6.81 -10.31 -8.48
C TRP A 154 7.96 -11.28 -8.73
N THR A 155 8.76 -11.00 -9.75
CA THR A 155 9.96 -11.77 -10.09
C THR A 155 11.18 -10.91 -9.77
N ALA A 156 12.01 -11.39 -8.84
CA ALA A 156 13.25 -10.73 -8.50
C ALA A 156 14.18 -10.60 -9.72
N ASP A 157 15.04 -9.59 -9.70
CA ASP A 157 16.07 -9.32 -10.72
C ASP A 157 15.54 -9.04 -12.14
N VAL A 158 14.22 -8.84 -12.30
CA VAL A 158 13.61 -8.38 -13.55
C VAL A 158 13.22 -6.90 -13.42
N PRO A 159 13.69 -6.01 -14.29
CA PRO A 159 13.29 -4.60 -14.23
C PRO A 159 11.79 -4.45 -14.51
N PRO A 160 11.05 -3.61 -13.76
CA PRO A 160 9.60 -3.45 -13.93
C PRO A 160 9.23 -2.77 -15.25
N ALA A 161 10.14 -1.97 -15.81
CA ALA A 161 10.02 -1.35 -17.13
C ALA A 161 11.42 -1.01 -17.67
N VAL A 162 11.54 -0.95 -18.99
CA VAL A 162 12.74 -0.49 -19.69
C VAL A 162 12.30 0.53 -20.73
N GLU A 163 12.94 1.70 -20.73
CA GLU A 163 12.74 2.70 -21.79
C GLU A 163 13.42 2.21 -23.08
N VAL A 164 12.70 2.31 -24.20
CA VAL A 164 13.19 1.86 -25.50
C VAL A 164 13.02 2.95 -26.55
N VAL A 165 13.91 2.94 -27.53
CA VAL A 165 13.77 3.74 -28.76
C VAL A 165 13.21 2.82 -29.82
N VAL A 166 12.05 3.17 -30.39
CA VAL A 166 11.45 2.42 -31.49
C VAL A 166 12.12 2.79 -32.81
N PRO A 167 12.28 1.85 -33.75
CA PRO A 167 12.68 2.16 -35.12
C PRO A 167 11.72 3.13 -35.80
N ASP A 168 12.20 3.88 -36.79
CA ASP A 168 11.40 4.86 -37.53
C ASP A 168 10.20 4.22 -38.26
N ASP A 169 10.29 2.94 -38.60
CA ASP A 169 9.27 2.14 -39.28
C ASP A 169 8.43 1.26 -38.33
N PHE A 170 8.52 1.49 -37.02
CA PHE A 170 7.74 0.74 -36.04
C PHE A 170 6.24 1.05 -36.16
N ASP A 171 5.44 0.00 -36.27
CA ASP A 171 3.98 0.12 -36.32
C ASP A 171 3.43 0.46 -34.92
N LEU A 172 2.88 1.67 -34.79
CA LEU A 172 2.28 2.20 -33.57
C LEU A 172 0.75 2.08 -33.55
N SER A 173 0.16 1.43 -34.57
CA SER A 173 -1.30 1.33 -34.71
C SER A 173 -1.98 0.34 -33.76
#